data_AF-A0A4V3NCB5-F1
#
_entry.id   AF-A0A4V3NCB5-F1
#
_cell.length_a   1.000
_cell.length_b   1.000
_cell.length_c   1.000
_cell.angle_alpha   90.00
_cell.angle_beta   90.00
_cell.angle_gamma   90.00
#
_symmetry.space_group_name_H-M   'P 1'
#
loop_
_entity.id
_entity.type
_entity.pdbx_description
1 polymer ?
#
loop_
_entity_poly.entity_id
_entity_poly.type
_entity_poly.pdbx_seq_one_letter_code
_entity_poly.pdbx_strand_id
1 'polypeptide(L)'
;MPASYSIGSRYEAFVRELVESGRYASASEVVRDSLRLLEEREEHRQAKLTALREDIRRGVESGPAITADDVFDRLEKRYAAESRKNSGSQFRTRRRAGH
;
A
#
# COMPACT_ATOMS: atom_id res chain seq x y z
N MET A 1 8.82 26.14 28.62
CA MET A 1 9.27 25.05 29.51
C MET A 1 9.53 23.83 28.64
N PRO A 2 10.71 23.19 28.66
CA PRO A 2 10.88 21.91 27.98
C PRO A 2 9.94 20.88 28.64
N ALA A 3 9.18 20.16 27.83
CA ALA A 3 8.36 19.06 28.33
C ALA A 3 9.28 17.90 28.71
N SER A 4 9.12 17.37 29.93
CA SER A 4 9.87 16.22 30.42
C SER A 4 8.95 15.01 30.48
N TYR A 5 9.38 13.90 29.86
CA TYR A 5 8.64 12.65 29.82
C TYR A 5 9.54 11.51 30.30
N SER A 6 9.00 10.63 31.14
CA SER A 6 9.67 9.38 31.49
C SER A 6 9.36 8.34 30.41
N ILE A 7 10.40 7.87 29.73
CA ILE A 7 10.29 6.88 28.64
C ILE A 7 10.73 5.48 29.08
N GLY A 8 11.25 5.34 30.30
CA GLY A 8 11.68 4.06 30.86
C GLY A 8 13.11 3.67 30.49
N SER A 9 13.71 2.85 31.35
CA SER A 9 15.16 2.55 31.35
C SER A 9 15.70 1.99 30.04
N ARG A 10 14.93 1.14 29.35
CA ARG A 10 15.32 0.59 28.03
C ARG A 10 15.53 1.69 26.99
N TYR A 11 14.59 2.62 26.88
CA TYR A 11 14.65 3.66 25.87
C TYR A 11 15.63 4.77 26.27
N GLU A 12 15.79 5.05 27.56
CA GLU A 12 16.86 5.92 28.04
C GLU A 12 18.26 5.38 27.67
N ALA A 13 18.50 4.07 27.83
CA ALA A 13 19.75 3.44 27.42
C ALA A 13 19.96 3.52 25.89
N PHE A 14 18.92 3.25 25.11
CA PHE A 14 18.98 3.36 23.65
C PHE A 14 19.26 4.79 23.17
N VAL A 15 18.57 5.79 23.74
CA VAL A 15 18.81 7.20 23.41
C VAL A 15 20.24 7.60 23.75
N ARG A 16 20.77 7.12 24.89
CA ARG A 16 22.15 7.36 25.30
C ARG A 16 23.15 6.80 24.30
N GLU A 17 22.98 5.54 23.89
CA GLU A 17 23.83 4.88 22.89
C GLU A 17 23.85 5.66 21.56
N LEU A 18 22.68 6.12 21.09
CA LEU A 18 22.56 6.90 19.87
C LEU A 18 23.27 8.26 19.95
N VAL A 19 23.29 8.90 21.11
CA VAL A 19 24.01 10.16 21.33
C VAL A 19 25.51 9.91 21.50
N GLU A 20 25.91 8.91 22.30
CA GLU A 20 27.31 8.55 22.54
C GLU A 20 28.01 8.08 21.25
N SER A 21 27.29 7.42 20.36
CA SER A 21 27.80 7.05 19.02
C SER A 21 28.01 8.25 18.09
N GLY A 22 27.54 9.44 18.46
CA GLY A 22 27.60 10.65 17.64
C GLY A 22 26.55 10.72 16.51
N ARG A 23 25.64 9.74 16.43
CA ARG A 23 24.58 9.74 15.41
C ARG A 23 23.57 10.87 15.60
N TYR A 24 23.35 11.29 16.85
CA TYR A 24 22.50 12.42 17.20
C TYR A 24 23.24 13.34 18.19
N ALA A 25 22.99 14.64 18.12
CA ALA A 25 23.65 15.62 18.98
C ALA A 25 23.01 15.72 20.37
N SER A 26 21.76 15.28 20.53
CA SER A 26 21.06 15.31 21.82
C SER A 26 19.89 14.33 21.91
N ALA A 27 19.48 14.01 23.15
CA ALA A 27 18.27 13.23 23.40
C ALA A 27 17.01 13.87 22.81
N SER A 28 16.89 15.20 22.88
CA SER A 28 15.77 15.95 22.29
C SER A 28 15.69 15.81 20.77
N GLU A 29 16.82 15.59 20.11
CA GLU A 29 16.86 15.31 18.66
C GLU A 29 16.35 13.90 18.36
N VAL A 30 16.82 12.89 19.11
CA VAL A 30 16.36 11.50 18.99
C VAL A 30 14.85 11.40 19.17
N VAL A 31 14.31 12.07 20.20
CA VAL A 31 12.87 12.05 20.48
C VAL A 31 12.08 12.72 19.36
N ARG A 32 12.53 13.86 18.84
CA ARG A 32 11.85 14.54 17.72
C ARG A 32 11.86 13.70 16.45
N ASP A 33 12.97 13.05 16.14
CA ASP A 33 13.09 12.16 14.98
C ASP A 33 12.15 10.96 15.13
N SER A 34 12.12 10.36 16.33
CA SER A 34 11.21 9.26 16.65
C SER A 34 9.73 9.65 16.52
N LEU A 35 9.37 10.86 16.96
CA LEU A 35 8.00 11.38 16.83
C LEU A 35 7.63 11.68 15.38
N ARG A 36 8.57 12.18 14.57
CA ARG A 36 8.34 12.37 13.12
C ARG A 36 8.04 11.04 12.44
N LEU A 37 8.82 10.00 12.72
CA LEU A 37 8.57 8.66 12.19
C LEU A 37 7.22 8.08 12.67
N LEU A 38 6.82 8.38 13.90
CA LEU A 38 5.50 7.98 14.42
C LEU A 38 4.37 8.72 13.70
N GLU A 39 4.51 10.01 13.47
CA GLU A 39 3.56 10.85 12.73
C GLU A 39 3.36 10.33 11.30
N GLU A 40 4.45 10.11 10.56
CA GLU A 40 4.39 9.56 9.20
C GLU A 40 3.69 8.19 9.15
N ARG A 41 3.97 7.32 10.13
CA ARG A 41 3.31 6.01 10.24
C ARG A 41 1.82 6.17 10.50
N GLU A 42 1.44 7.12 11.34
CA GLU A 42 0.05 7.36 11.72
C GLU A 42 -0.75 7.97 10.57
N GLU A 43 -0.19 8.93 9.83
CA GLU A 43 -0.76 9.47 8.61
C GLU A 43 -1.00 8.37 7.58
N HIS A 44 0.00 7.51 7.36
CA HIS A 44 -0.11 6.39 6.44
C HIS A 44 -1.19 5.38 6.88
N ARG A 45 -1.25 5.09 8.19
CA ARG A 45 -2.29 4.20 8.76
C ARG A 45 -3.68 4.78 8.53
N GLN A 46 -3.84 6.08 8.75
CA GLN A 46 -5.11 6.76 8.56
C GLN A 46 -5.52 6.78 7.08
N ALA A 47 -4.59 7.05 6.16
CA ALA A 47 -4.86 7.00 4.72
C ALA A 47 -5.30 5.59 4.27
N LYS A 48 -4.63 4.53 4.74
CA LYS A 48 -5.02 3.13 4.48
C LYS A 48 -6.43 2.82 4.99
N LEU A 49 -6.75 3.25 6.20
CA LEU A 49 -8.08 3.01 6.77
C LEU A 49 -9.18 3.76 6.01
N THR A 50 -8.92 5.00 5.60
CA THR A 50 -9.84 5.76 4.75
C THR A 50 -10.07 5.06 3.41
N ALA A 51 -9.00 4.63 2.73
CA ALA A 51 -9.11 3.89 1.47
C ALA A 51 -9.92 2.59 1.65
N LEU A 52 -9.63 1.80 2.69
CA LEU A 52 -10.35 0.56 2.95
C LEU A 52 -11.84 0.78 3.25
N ARG A 53 -12.18 1.83 4.01
CA ARG A 53 -13.58 2.18 4.27
C ARG A 53 -14.30 2.56 2.98
N GLU A 54 -13.66 3.32 2.11
CA GLU A 54 -14.22 3.68 0.80
C GLU A 54 -14.38 2.45 -0.09
N ASP A 55 -13.43 1.52 -0.09
CA ASP A 55 -13.52 0.28 -0.88
C ASP A 55 -14.69 -0.60 -0.40
N ILE A 56 -14.85 -0.74 0.92
CA ILE A 56 -16.00 -1.45 1.52
C ILE A 56 -17.30 -0.76 1.14
N ARG A 57 -17.36 0.58 1.25
CA ARG A 57 -18.55 1.37 0.89
C ARG A 57 -18.92 1.16 -0.58
N ARG A 58 -17.95 1.26 -1.49
CA ARG A 58 -18.15 0.98 -2.93
C ARG A 58 -18.61 -0.45 -3.16
N GLY A 59 -18.08 -1.43 -2.43
CA GLY A 59 -18.51 -2.82 -2.50
C GLY A 59 -19.96 -3.01 -2.08
N VAL A 60 -20.36 -2.44 -0.94
CA VAL A 60 -21.74 -2.50 -0.43
C VAL A 60 -22.71 -1.80 -1.38
N GLU A 61 -22.32 -0.67 -1.96
CA GLU A 61 -23.13 0.09 -2.93
C GLU A 61 -23.13 -0.52 -4.34
N SER A 62 -22.28 -1.50 -4.63
CA SER A 62 -22.13 -2.08 -5.99
C SER A 62 -23.28 -3.00 -6.43
N GLY A 63 -24.21 -3.30 -5.53
CA GLY A 63 -25.36 -4.15 -5.79
C GLY A 63 -25.25 -5.51 -5.11
N PRO A 64 -26.16 -6.44 -5.44
CA PRO A 64 -26.22 -7.74 -4.79
C PRO A 64 -25.00 -8.60 -5.10
N ALA A 65 -24.61 -9.42 -4.12
CA ALA A 65 -23.56 -10.41 -4.31
C ALA A 65 -23.94 -11.41 -5.40
N ILE A 66 -22.95 -11.81 -6.20
CA ILE A 66 -23.07 -12.85 -7.22
C ILE A 66 -22.29 -14.10 -6.78
N THR A 67 -22.65 -15.26 -7.32
CA THR A 67 -21.98 -16.51 -6.97
C THR A 67 -20.56 -16.56 -7.53
N ALA A 68 -19.69 -17.35 -6.90
CA ALA A 68 -18.33 -17.54 -7.41
C ALA A 68 -18.35 -18.18 -8.82
N ASP A 69 -19.24 -19.14 -9.05
CA ASP A 69 -19.39 -19.82 -10.36
C ASP A 69 -19.74 -18.83 -11.47
N ASP A 70 -20.71 -17.92 -11.23
CA ASP A 70 -21.06 -16.86 -12.20
C ASP A 70 -19.87 -15.95 -12.53
N VAL A 71 -19.03 -15.66 -11.53
CA VAL A 71 -17.81 -14.86 -11.71
C VAL A 71 -16.80 -15.61 -12.57
N PHE A 72 -16.54 -16.89 -12.27
CA PHE A 72 -15.58 -17.70 -13.01
C PHE A 72 -16.02 -17.92 -14.45
N ASP A 73 -17.28 -18.29 -14.69
CA ASP A 73 -17.85 -18.44 -16.03
C ASP A 73 -17.68 -17.17 -16.87
N ARG A 74 -17.92 -16.00 -16.27
CA ARG A 74 -17.76 -14.71 -16.94
C ARG A 74 -16.30 -14.42 -17.25
N LEU A 75 -15.38 -14.70 -16.32
CA LEU A 75 -13.95 -14.48 -16.49
C LEU A 75 -13.37 -15.40 -17.57
N GLU A 76 -13.72 -16.69 -17.58
CA GLU A 76 -13.30 -17.64 -18.61
C GLU A 76 -13.73 -17.19 -20.01
N LYS A 77 -14.99 -16.79 -20.17
CA LYS A 77 -15.50 -16.26 -21.45
C LYS A 77 -14.73 -15.03 -21.90
N ARG A 78 -14.38 -14.12 -20.98
CA ARG A 78 -13.60 -12.91 -21.29
C ARG A 78 -12.20 -13.25 -21.79
N TYR A 79 -11.47 -14.10 -21.07
CA TYR A 79 -10.09 -14.47 -21.44
C TYR A 79 -10.04 -15.32 -22.72
N ALA A 80 -11.04 -16.18 -22.96
CA ALA A 80 -11.19 -16.92 -24.21
C ALA A 80 -11.43 -15.97 -25.41
N ALA A 81 -12.17 -14.88 -25.21
CA ALA A 81 -12.40 -13.88 -26.25
C ALA A 81 -11.15 -13.01 -26.52
N GLU A 82 -10.41 -12.65 -25.47
CA GLU A 82 -9.17 -11.86 -25.59
C GLU A 82 -8.06 -12.65 -26.31
N SER A 83 -7.89 -13.94 -25.99
CA SER A 83 -6.92 -14.81 -26.66
C SER A 83 -7.22 -15.03 -28.15
N ARG A 84 -8.50 -15.17 -28.54
CA ARG A 84 -8.93 -15.25 -29.95
C ARG A 84 -8.69 -13.95 -30.73
N LYS A 85 -8.88 -12.79 -30.09
CA LYS A 85 -8.60 -11.49 -30.71
C LYS A 85 -7.10 -11.27 -30.92
N ASN A 86 -6.27 -11.69 -29.95
CA ASN A 86 -4.82 -11.54 -30.03
C ASN A 86 -4.20 -12.42 -31.14
N SER A 87 -4.70 -13.65 -31.29
CA SER A 87 -4.27 -14.57 -32.36
C SER A 87 -4.78 -14.14 -33.75
N GLY A 88 -5.99 -13.59 -33.87
CA GLY A 88 -6.51 -13.04 -35.13
C GLY A 88 -5.81 -11.75 -35.61
N SER A 89 -5.28 -10.94 -34.69
CA SER A 89 -4.51 -9.72 -35.00
C SER A 89 -3.15 -10.05 -35.64
N GLN A 90 -2.44 -11.05 -35.12
CA GLN A 90 -1.12 -11.47 -35.66
C GLN A 90 -1.19 -12.03 -37.09
N PHE A 91 -2.30 -12.66 -37.48
CA PHE A 91 -2.46 -13.24 -38.83
C PHE A 91 -2.79 -12.20 -39.92
N ARG A 92 -3.41 -11.06 -39.57
CA ARG A 92 -3.77 -10.02 -40.56
C ARG A 92 -2.56 -9.17 -40.97
N THR A 93 -1.57 -9.01 -40.08
CA THR A 93 -0.37 -8.20 -40.37
C THR A 93 0.60 -8.92 -41.32
N ARG A 94 0.65 -10.26 -41.30
CA ARG A 94 1.52 -11.05 -42.20
C ARG A 94 1.02 -11.16 -43.64
N ARG A 95 -0.28 -10.92 -43.89
CA ARG A 95 -0.86 -10.98 -45.25
C ARG A 95 -0.76 -9.69 -46.06
N ARG A 96 -0.24 -8.59 -45.49
CA ARG A 96 -0.06 -7.29 -46.16
C ARG A 96 1.39 -6.95 -46.56
N ALA A 97 2.36 -7.81 -46.23
CA ALA A 97 3.78 -7.61 -46.54
C ALA A 97 4.31 -8.58 -47.63
N GLY A 98 3.40 -9.20 -48.40
CA GLY A 98 3.73 -10.08 -49.51
C GLY A 98 2.95 -9.69 -50.75
N HIS A 99 3.31 -8.57 -51.35
CA HIS A 99 3.16 -8.30 -52.78
C HIS A 99 4.13 -7.21 -53.23
#